data_AF-A0A955TG81-F1
#
_entry.id   AF-A0A955TG81-F1
#
_cell.length_a   1.000
_cell.length_b   1.000
_cell.length_c   1.000
_cell.angle_alpha   90.00
_cell.angle_beta   90.00
_cell.angle_gamma   90.00
#
_symmetry.space_group_name_H-M   'P 1'
#
loop_
_entity.id
_entity.type
_entity.pdbx_description
1 polymer ?
#
loop_
_entity_poly.entity_id
_entity_poly.type
_entity_poly.pdbx_seq_one_letter_code
_entity_poly.pdbx_strand_id
1 'polypeptide(L)' 'MKKKQTILSVSLSNGRLKALSIVKNTIGRSWERPGRHVSLDTLREALEEAIDHTQFPGTHLAMLVDHPRLASRTIQIPP' A
#
# COMPACT_ATOMS: atom_id res chain seq x y z
N MET A 1 -14.45 -23.29 3.97
CA MET A 1 -14.75 -21.83 3.94
C MET A 1 -13.88 -21.17 2.87
N LYS A 2 -14.45 -20.50 1.86
CA LYS A 2 -13.64 -19.75 0.87
C LYS A 2 -12.93 -18.59 1.60
N LYS A 3 -11.59 -18.52 1.56
CA LYS A 3 -10.84 -17.37 2.10
C LYS A 3 -11.39 -16.11 1.43
N LYS A 4 -11.79 -15.12 2.23
CA LYS A 4 -12.21 -13.81 1.69
C LYS A 4 -11.00 -13.18 0.99
N GLN A 5 -11.11 -12.96 -0.31
CA GLN A 5 -10.12 -12.18 -1.06
C GLN A 5 -10.13 -10.76 -0.51
N THR A 6 -9.06 -10.38 0.18
CA THR A 6 -8.90 -9.11 0.87
C THR A 6 -7.53 -8.57 0.53
N ILE A 7 -7.46 -7.31 0.09
CA ILE A 7 -6.21 -6.62 -0.25
C ILE A 7 -6.28 -5.22 0.34
N LEU A 8 -5.27 -4.83 1.11
CA LEU A 8 -5.01 -3.43 1.39
C LEU A 8 -4.17 -2.91 0.22
N SER A 9 -4.72 -2.00 -0.58
CA SER A 9 -3.97 -1.35 -1.65
C SER A 9 -3.43 -0.04 -1.10
N VAL A 10 -2.10 0.14 -1.19
CA VAL A 10 -1.40 1.30 -0.67
C VAL A 10 -0.61 1.97 -1.79
N SER A 11 -0.63 3.28 -1.86
CA SER A 11 0.30 4.05 -2.68
C SER A 11 1.15 4.95 -1.80
N LEU A 12 2.46 4.92 -2.03
CA LEU A 12 3.43 5.86 -1.48
C LEU A 12 4.09 6.59 -2.66
N SER A 13 3.67 7.81 -2.92
CA SER A 13 4.24 8.65 -3.99
C SER A 13 4.43 10.07 -3.48
N ASN A 14 5.57 10.68 -3.79
CA ASN A 14 5.94 12.01 -3.31
C ASN A 14 5.80 12.15 -1.78
N GLY A 15 6.14 11.09 -1.04
CA GLY A 15 6.00 10.99 0.41
C GLY A 15 4.56 11.02 0.94
N ARG A 16 3.53 11.02 0.07
CA ARG A 16 2.14 10.90 0.48
C ARG A 16 1.72 9.45 0.46
N LEU A 17 1.09 9.01 1.55
CA LEU A 17 0.56 7.66 1.67
C LEU A 17 -0.97 7.67 1.58
N LYS A 18 -1.50 6.88 0.64
CA LYS A 18 -2.93 6.61 0.54
C LYS A 18 -3.15 5.11 0.66
N ALA A 19 -4.27 4.73 1.25
CA ALA A 19 -4.66 3.35 1.44
C ALA A 19 -6.14 3.16 1.12
N LEU A 20 -6.48 1.99 0.59
CA LEU A 20 -7.85 1.56 0.38
C LEU A 20 -7.98 0.07 0.69
N SER A 21 -9.03 -0.31 1.41
CA SER A 21 -9.35 -1.72 1.65
C SER A 21 -10.19 -2.26 0.49
N ILE A 22 -9.83 -3.43 -0.05
CA ILE A 22 -10.61 -4.16 -1.04
C ILE A 22 -11.03 -5.47 -0.40
N VAL A 23 -12.33 -5.75 -0.39
CA VAL A 23 -12.91 -6.98 0.15
C VAL A 23 -13.86 -7.56 -0.88
N LYS A 24 -13.64 -8.81 -1.32
CA LYS A 24 -14.45 -9.47 -2.36
C LYS A 24 -14.61 -8.62 -3.63
N ASN A 25 -13.51 -8.00 -4.08
CA ASN A 25 -13.46 -7.13 -5.26
C ASN A 25 -14.29 -5.83 -5.15
N THR A 26 -14.69 -5.43 -3.95
CA THR A 26 -15.36 -4.16 -3.67
C THR A 26 -14.42 -3.26 -2.88
N ILE A 27 -14.35 -1.99 -3.28
CA ILE A 27 -13.64 -0.95 -2.52
C ILE A 27 -14.44 -0.67 -1.25
N GLY A 28 -13.79 -0.86 -0.10
CA GLY A 28 -14.30 -0.54 1.22
C GLY A 28 -13.95 0.89 1.59
N ARG A 29 -13.19 1.04 2.68
CA ARG A 29 -12.78 2.36 3.19
C ARG A 29 -11.47 2.79 2.56
N SER A 30 -11.33 4.09 2.34
CA SER A 30 -10.08 4.72 1.95
C SER A 30 -9.60 5.69 3.01
N TRP A 31 -8.30 5.93 3.02
CA TRP A 31 -7.65 6.86 3.93
C TRP A 31 -6.41 7.45 3.25
N GLU A 32 -6.15 8.73 3.50
CA GLU A 32 -4.94 9.42 3.10
C GLU A 32 -4.28 9.97 4.36
N ARG A 33 -3.01 9.63 4.58
CA ARG A 33 -2.29 10.06 5.78
C ARG A 33 -2.18 11.59 5.75
N PRO A 34 -2.72 12.30 6.75
CA PRO A 34 -2.62 13.75 6.78
C PRO A 34 -1.19 14.20 7.09
N GLY A 35 -0.73 15.28 6.46
CA GLY A 35 0.51 15.95 6.82
C GLY A 35 1.79 15.26 6.33
N ARG A 36 2.60 14.75 7.27
CA ARG A 36 4.04 14.44 7.15
C ARG A 36 4.38 13.54 5.95
N HIS A 37 5.47 13.86 5.26
CA HIS A 37 6.04 12.99 4.23
C HIS A 37 6.49 11.66 4.85
N VAL A 38 5.98 10.56 4.33
CA VAL A 38 6.37 9.21 4.72
C VAL A 38 7.70 8.85 4.08
N SER A 39 8.71 8.62 4.93
CA SER A 39 9.97 7.97 4.57
C SER A 39 9.89 6.46 4.83
N LEU A 40 10.90 5.71 4.37
CA LEU A 40 11.03 4.28 4.68
C LEU A 40 11.07 4.00 6.19
N ASP A 41 11.66 4.88 6.99
CA ASP A 41 11.76 4.73 8.46
C ASP A 41 10.38 4.87 9.13
N THR A 42 9.51 5.70 8.57
CA THR A 42 8.15 5.95 9.07
C THR A 42 7.08 5.09 8.39
N LEU A 43 7.47 4.25 7.42
CA LEU A 43 6.53 3.50 6.59
C LEU A 43 5.72 2.49 7.42
N ARG A 44 6.34 1.86 8.42
CA ARG A 44 5.65 0.92 9.32
C ARG A 44 4.47 1.58 10.03
N GLU A 45 4.74 2.69 10.71
CA GLU A 45 3.72 3.48 11.41
C GLU A 45 2.61 3.92 10.45
N ALA A 46 2.98 4.39 9.25
CA ALA A 46 2.02 4.79 8.23
C ALA A 46 1.10 3.65 7.77
N LEU A 47 1.63 2.41 7.69
CA LEU A 47 0.86 1.23 7.33
C LEU A 47 -0.06 0.77 8.48
N GLU A 48 0.39 0.90 9.73
CA GLU A 48 -0.44 0.61 10.91
C GLU A 48 -1.64 1.56 10.99
N GLU A 49 -1.42 2.86 10.80
CA GLU A 49 -2.50 3.85 10.70
C GLU A 49 -3.45 3.54 9.52
N ALA A 50 -2.90 3.14 8.37
CA ALA A 50 -3.71 2.76 7.21
C ALA A 50 -4.60 1.55 7.50
N ILE A 51 -4.09 0.54 8.19
CA ILE A 51 -4.86 -0.67 8.56
C ILE A 51 -6.03 -0.28 9.48
N ASP A 52 -5.76 0.55 10.49
CA ASP A 52 -6.76 0.99 11.45
C ASP A 52 -7.87 1.83 10.80
N HIS A 53 -7.49 2.88 10.06
CA HIS A 53 -8.45 3.78 9.42
C HIS A 53 -9.27 3.13 8.29
N THR A 54 -8.66 2.20 7.54
CA THR A 54 -9.38 1.45 6.49
C THR A 54 -10.17 0.25 7.02
N GLN A 55 -10.05 -0.05 8.32
CA GLN A 55 -10.62 -1.22 8.99
C GLN A 55 -10.33 -2.52 8.21
N PHE A 56 -9.10 -2.67 7.73
CA PHE A 56 -8.75 -3.77 6.84
C PHE A 56 -8.77 -5.12 7.58
N PRO A 57 -9.64 -6.08 7.21
CA PRO A 57 -9.81 -7.32 7.97
C PRO A 57 -8.87 -8.45 7.53
N GLY A 58 -7.92 -8.15 6.63
CA GLY A 58 -7.11 -9.14 5.93
C GLY A 58 -5.62 -9.03 6.24
N THR A 59 -4.81 -9.78 5.48
CA THR A 59 -3.35 -9.84 5.67
C THR A 59 -2.56 -9.61 4.38
N HIS A 60 -3.22 -9.37 3.24
CA HIS A 60 -2.53 -9.14 1.97
C HIS A 60 -2.40 -7.64 1.71
N LEU A 61 -1.20 -7.22 1.33
CA LEU A 61 -0.84 -5.85 0.97
C LEU A 61 -0.41 -5.83 -0.49
N ALA A 62 -0.98 -4.90 -1.27
CA ALA A 62 -0.46 -4.50 -2.56
C ALA A 62 0.02 -3.05 -2.43
N MET A 63 1.27 -2.78 -2.82
CA MET A 63 1.86 -1.46 -2.62
C MET A 63 2.49 -0.93 -3.90
N LEU A 64 2.12 0.29 -4.28
CA LEU A 64 2.83 1.11 -5.25
C LEU A 64 3.81 2.00 -4.50
N VAL A 65 5.09 1.94 -4.85
CA VAL A 65 6.13 2.81 -4.30
C VAL A 65 6.77 3.58 -5.44
N ASP A 66 6.62 4.90 -5.38
CA ASP A 66 7.29 5.85 -6.24
C ASP A 66 8.31 6.63 -5.40
N HIS A 67 9.58 6.28 -5.55
CA HIS A 67 10.66 6.81 -4.73
C HIS A 67 11.90 7.12 -5.59
N PRO A 68 12.56 8.29 -5.43
CA PRO A 68 13.69 8.69 -6.28
C PRO A 68 14.89 7.74 -6.31
N ARG A 69 15.02 6.91 -5.26
CA ARG A 69 16.07 5.87 -5.16
C ARG A 69 15.72 4.56 -5.88
N LEU A 70 14.49 4.39 -6.35
CA LEU A 70 14.11 3.23 -7.15
C LEU A 70 14.49 3.52 -8.61
N ALA A 71 15.32 2.64 -9.18
CA ALA A 71 15.73 2.73 -10.57
C ALA A 71 15.18 1.51 -11.32
N SER A 72 14.68 1.74 -12.53
CA SER A 72 14.33 0.67 -13.44
C SER A 72 15.53 0.31 -14.31
N ARG A 73 15.79 -0.98 -14.49
CA ARG A 73 16.82 -1.48 -15.40
C ARG A 73 16.25 -2.61 -16.24
N THR A 74 16.38 -2.50 -17.55
CA THR A 74 16.11 -3.61 -18.47
C THR A 74 17.34 -4.49 -18.53
N ILE A 75 17.16 -5.80 -18.33
CA ILE A 75 18.22 -6.81 -18.51
C ILE A 75 17.81 -7.77 -19.63
N GLN A 76 18.77 -8.14 -20.47
CA GLN A 76 18.58 -9.18 -21.47
C GLN A 76 18.93 -10.52 -20.83
N ILE A 77 17.97 -11.45 -20.83
CA ILE A 77 18.15 -12.82 -20.34
C ILE A 77 18.47 -13.71 -21.55
N PRO A 78 19.47 -14.60 -21.48
CA PRO A 78 19.68 -15.61 -22.52
C PRO A 78 18.40 -16.47 -22.70
N PRO A 79 18.13 -16.95 -23.92
CA PRO A 79 16.96 -17.78 -24.21
C PRO A 79 17.00 -19.13 -23.47
#